data_AF-A0AAW6T6T7-F1
#
_entry.id   AF-A0AAW6T6T7-F1
#
_cell.length_a   1.000
_cell.length_b   1.000
_cell.length_c   1.000
_cell.angle_alpha   90.00
_cell.angle_beta   90.00
_cell.angle_gamma   90.00
#
_symmetry.space_group_name_H-M   'P 1'
#
loop_
_entity.id
_entity.type
_entity.pdbx_description
1 polymer ?
#
loop_
_entity_poly.entity_id
_entity_poly.type
_entity_poly.pdbx_seq_one_letter_code
_entity_poly.pdbx_strand_id
1 'polypeptide(L)'
;MSDDTALPPGRPIRLAPLPPGLWGLLLGAGVALLAPLMGFLIGSIIGPGDTQAAINPMFLALFAGIVIGAGGAIWALVSALRLIRHVRRTPPTPARPSSH
;
A
#
# COMPACT_ATOMS: atom_id res chain seq x y z
N MET A 1 24.47 49.13 -9.11
CA MET A 1 23.92 49.14 -7.74
C MET A 1 22.68 48.27 -7.81
N SER A 2 22.83 47.00 -7.48
CA SER A 2 21.84 45.96 -7.75
C SER A 2 20.89 45.89 -6.56
N ASP A 3 19.63 46.30 -6.74
CA ASP A 3 18.60 46.12 -5.72
C ASP A 3 18.24 44.63 -5.66
N ASP A 4 18.70 43.99 -4.60
CA ASP A 4 18.25 42.68 -4.15
C ASP A 4 16.72 42.70 -4.00
N THR A 5 16.03 42.11 -4.96
CA THR A 5 14.61 41.77 -4.85
C THR A 5 14.46 40.61 -3.87
N ALA A 6 14.59 40.92 -2.58
CA ALA A 6 14.39 39.95 -1.51
C ALA A 6 12.95 39.40 -1.59
N LEU A 7 12.82 38.17 -2.09
CA LEU A 7 11.54 37.48 -2.21
C LEU A 7 10.89 37.40 -0.82
N PRO A 8 9.56 37.63 -0.71
CA PRO A 8 8.84 37.48 0.55
C PRO A 8 9.13 36.11 1.17
N PRO A 9 9.40 36.02 2.48
CA PRO A 9 9.66 34.75 3.14
C PRO A 9 8.55 33.74 2.85
N GLY A 10 8.91 32.58 2.28
CA GLY A 10 7.94 31.54 1.94
C GLY A 10 7.20 31.03 3.18
N ARG A 11 5.88 30.80 3.06
CA ARG A 11 5.06 30.23 4.14
C ARG A 11 5.66 28.87 4.54
N PRO A 12 5.93 28.62 5.83
CA PRO A 12 6.44 27.33 6.27
C PRO A 12 5.42 26.22 5.98
N ILE A 13 5.79 25.26 5.13
CA ILE A 13 4.97 24.10 4.80
C ILE A 13 5.27 23.01 5.84
N ARG A 14 4.31 22.72 6.71
CA ARG A 14 4.35 21.50 7.55
C ARG A 14 3.68 20.37 6.79
N LEU A 15 4.47 19.37 6.40
CA LEU A 15 3.94 18.10 5.91
C LEU A 15 3.19 17.43 7.07
N ALA A 16 1.90 17.12 6.85
CA ALA A 16 1.17 16.28 7.77
C ALA A 16 1.77 14.87 7.73
N PRO A 17 2.07 14.24 8.88
CA PRO A 17 2.51 12.86 8.91
C PRO A 17 1.48 11.95 8.24
N LEU A 18 1.95 11.00 7.43
CA LEU A 18 1.07 10.07 6.75
C LEU A 18 0.29 9.23 7.78
N PRO A 19 -1.03 9.01 7.60
CA PRO A 19 -1.83 8.31 8.60
C PRO A 19 -1.27 6.93 8.96
N PRO A 20 -1.21 6.57 10.25
CA PRO A 20 -0.74 5.26 10.68
C PRO A 20 -1.63 4.16 10.10
N GLY A 21 -1.03 3.23 9.36
CA GLY A 21 -1.72 2.14 8.68
C GLY A 21 -1.94 2.35 7.17
N LEU A 22 -1.71 3.55 6.62
CA LEU A 22 -1.85 3.77 5.17
C LEU A 22 -0.84 2.95 4.36
N TRP A 23 0.43 2.97 4.76
CA TRP A 23 1.48 2.19 4.10
C TRP A 23 1.23 0.69 4.16
N GLY A 24 0.81 0.18 5.32
CA GLY A 24 0.50 -1.24 5.48
C GLY A 24 -0.70 -1.66 4.63
N LEU A 25 -1.69 -0.78 4.46
CA LEU A 25 -2.83 -1.01 3.57
C LEU A 25 -2.39 -1.05 2.11
N LEU A 26 -1.64 -0.04 1.65
CA LEU A 26 -1.18 0.05 0.25
C LEU A 26 -0.26 -1.10 -0.14
N LEU A 27 0.75 -1.39 0.69
CA LEU A 27 1.69 -2.48 0.42
C LEU A 27 1.02 -3.84 0.54
N GLY A 28 0.18 -4.04 1.57
CA GLY A 28 -0.56 -5.29 1.74
C GLY A 28 -1.51 -5.56 0.57
N ALA A 29 -2.26 -4.55 0.12
CA ALA A 29 -3.15 -4.65 -1.03
C ALA A 29 -2.36 -4.90 -2.32
N GLY A 30 -1.24 -4.20 -2.50
CA GLY A 30 -0.32 -4.43 -3.62
C GLY A 30 0.16 -5.88 -3.67
N VAL A 31 0.65 -6.42 -2.55
CA VAL A 31 1.08 -7.83 -2.46
C VAL A 31 -0.07 -8.80 -2.70
N ALA A 32 -1.25 -8.52 -2.14
CA ALA A 32 -2.44 -9.37 -2.30
C ALA A 32 -2.85 -9.54 -3.77
N LEU A 33 -2.71 -8.48 -4.57
CA LEU A 33 -3.03 -8.47 -5.99
C LEU A 33 -1.88 -9.01 -6.83
N LEU A 34 -0.66 -8.54 -6.59
CA LEU A 34 0.49 -8.86 -7.46
C LEU A 34 1.02 -10.27 -7.24
N ALA A 35 1.00 -10.81 -6.02
CA ALA A 35 1.62 -12.11 -5.73
C ALA A 35 0.98 -13.28 -6.50
N PRO A 36 -0.37 -13.40 -6.58
CA PRO A 36 -1.00 -14.44 -7.41
C PRO A 36 -0.69 -14.29 -8.90
N LEU A 37 -0.73 -13.05 -9.42
CA LEU A 37 -0.39 -12.74 -10.81
C LEU A 37 1.07 -13.11 -11.14
N MET A 38 2.00 -12.80 -10.23
CA MET A 38 3.41 -13.16 -10.38
C MET A 38 3.61 -14.68 -10.28
N GLY A 39 2.94 -15.35 -9.35
CA GLY A 39 2.98 -16.81 -9.22
C GLY A 39 2.49 -17.49 -10.50
N PHE A 40 1.38 -17.03 -11.06
CA PHE A 40 0.89 -17.49 -12.34
C PHE A 40 1.88 -17.23 -13.49
N LEU A 41 2.41 -16.01 -13.57
CA LEU A 41 3.31 -15.60 -14.65
C LEU A 41 4.62 -16.41 -14.61
N ILE A 42 5.25 -16.54 -13.45
CA ILE A 42 6.45 -17.35 -13.25
C ILE A 42 6.16 -18.81 -13.59
N GLY A 43 5.02 -19.35 -13.11
CA GLY A 43 4.58 -20.70 -13.46
C GLY A 43 4.41 -20.90 -14.96
N SER A 44 3.90 -19.90 -15.67
CA SER A 44 3.73 -19.94 -17.13
C SER A 44 5.07 -19.91 -17.88
N ILE A 45 6.05 -19.15 -17.40
CA ILE A 45 7.40 -19.07 -17.99
C ILE A 45 8.14 -20.40 -17.83
N ILE A 46 7.95 -21.08 -16.70
CA ILE A 46 8.53 -22.42 -16.46
C ILE A 46 7.89 -23.48 -17.39
N GLY A 47 6.63 -23.27 -17.79
CA GLY A 47 5.89 -24.19 -18.66
C GLY A 47 5.36 -25.42 -17.92
N PRO A 48 4.72 -26.38 -18.62
CA PRO A 48 3.97 -27.49 -17.98
C PRO A 48 4.79 -28.50 -17.17
N GLY A 49 6.13 -28.34 -17.12
CA GLY A 49 7.02 -29.36 -16.58
C GLY A 49 7.04 -30.64 -17.42
N ASP A 50 7.87 -31.59 -17.02
CA ASP A 50 7.92 -32.89 -17.67
C ASP A 50 6.60 -33.64 -17.45
N THR A 51 6.11 -34.38 -18.44
CA THR A 51 4.80 -35.08 -18.38
C THR A 51 4.73 -36.14 -17.28
N GLN A 52 5.87 -36.53 -16.71
CA GLN A 52 5.97 -37.44 -15.57
C GLN A 52 5.90 -36.77 -14.19
N ALA A 53 5.89 -35.43 -14.12
CA ALA A 53 5.73 -34.71 -12.87
C ALA A 53 4.29 -34.87 -12.34
N ALA A 54 4.15 -35.35 -11.10
CA ALA A 54 2.84 -35.55 -10.46
C ALA A 54 2.04 -34.25 -10.28
N ILE A 55 2.71 -33.09 -10.26
CA ILE A 55 2.08 -31.77 -10.12
C ILE A 55 2.70 -30.81 -11.14
N ASN A 56 1.86 -30.16 -11.94
CA ASN A 56 2.30 -29.17 -12.91
C ASN A 56 2.87 -27.92 -12.18
N PRO A 57 4.10 -27.49 -12.48
CA PRO A 57 4.77 -26.37 -11.82
C PRO A 57 3.99 -25.05 -11.92
N MET A 58 3.13 -24.87 -12.92
CA MET A 58 2.21 -23.74 -13.02
C MET A 58 1.27 -23.65 -11.82
N PHE A 59 0.69 -24.78 -11.38
CA PHE A 59 -0.20 -24.80 -10.21
C PHE A 59 0.56 -24.54 -8.91
N LEU A 60 1.78 -25.06 -8.79
CA LEU A 60 2.62 -24.81 -7.61
C LEU A 60 2.99 -23.33 -7.48
N ALA A 61 3.41 -22.71 -8.58
CA ALA A 61 3.79 -21.30 -8.59
C ALA A 61 2.57 -20.39 -8.32
N LEU A 62 1.41 -20.70 -8.91
CA LEU A 62 0.15 -20.01 -8.60
C LEU A 62 -0.24 -20.18 -7.13
N PHE A 63 -0.18 -21.40 -6.60
CA PHE A 63 -0.52 -21.69 -5.21
C PHE A 63 0.39 -20.90 -4.25
N ALA A 64 1.70 -20.91 -4.48
CA ALA A 64 2.65 -20.11 -3.72
C ALA A 64 2.30 -18.61 -3.78
N GLY A 65 1.96 -18.09 -4.97
CA GLY A 65 1.50 -16.72 -5.17
C GLY A 65 0.23 -16.39 -4.38
N ILE A 66 -0.74 -17.30 -4.34
CA ILE A 66 -1.99 -17.15 -3.56
C ILE A 66 -1.71 -17.13 -2.07
N VAL A 67 -0.84 -18.02 -1.56
CA VAL A 67 -0.48 -18.05 -0.13
C VAL A 67 0.18 -16.74 0.30
N ILE A 68 1.13 -16.24 -0.50
CA ILE A 68 1.77 -14.94 -0.26
C ILE A 68 0.74 -13.80 -0.36
N GLY A 69 -0.13 -13.84 -1.36
CA GLY A 69 -1.19 -12.86 -1.56
C GLY A 69 -2.18 -12.81 -0.38
N ALA A 70 -2.56 -13.97 0.16
CA ALA A 70 -3.41 -14.07 1.34
C ALA A 70 -2.75 -13.44 2.57
N GLY A 71 -1.44 -13.64 2.76
CA GLY A 71 -0.66 -12.94 3.79
C GLY A 71 -0.71 -11.42 3.62
N GLY A 72 -0.53 -10.93 2.38
CA GLY A 72 -0.69 -9.52 2.03
C GLY A 72 -2.08 -8.97 2.34
N ALA A 73 -3.14 -9.73 2.04
CA ALA A 73 -4.52 -9.35 2.31
C ALA A 73 -4.80 -9.24 3.82
N ILE A 74 -4.32 -10.20 4.62
CA ILE A 74 -4.44 -10.16 6.08
C ILE A 74 -3.72 -8.92 6.62
N TRP A 75 -2.51 -8.63 6.14
CA TRP A 75 -1.75 -7.45 6.54
C TRP A 75 -2.46 -6.14 6.15
N ALA A 76 -3.02 -6.08 4.94
CA ALA A 76 -3.81 -4.95 4.46
C ALA A 76 -5.02 -4.71 5.36
N LEU A 77 -5.73 -5.79 5.73
CA LEU A 77 -6.90 -5.72 6.59
C LEU A 77 -6.54 -5.21 7.99
N VAL A 78 -5.48 -5.73 8.62
CA VAL A 78 -5.00 -5.25 9.92
C VAL A 78 -4.64 -3.77 9.84
N SER A 79 -4.01 -3.34 8.74
CA SER A 79 -3.60 -1.96 8.52
C SER A 79 -4.80 -1.03 8.28
N ALA A 80 -5.81 -1.47 7.53
CA ALA A 80 -7.07 -0.76 7.35
C ALA A 80 -7.79 -0.56 8.70
N LEU A 81 -7.86 -1.61 9.53
CA LEU A 81 -8.45 -1.51 10.86
C LEU A 81 -7.71 -0.52 11.76
N ARG A 82 -6.37 -0.47 11.67
CA ARG A 82 -5.56 0.53 12.38
C ARG A 82 -5.85 1.96 11.88
N LEU A 83 -5.97 2.15 10.58
CA LEU A 83 -6.28 3.45 9.97
C LEU A 83 -7.67 3.95 10.40
N ILE A 84 -8.69 3.09 10.31
CA ILE A 84 -10.07 3.44 10.71
C ILE A 84 -10.12 3.83 12.19
N ARG A 85 -9.40 3.11 13.06
CA ARG A 85 -9.30 3.45 14.49
C ARG A 85 -8.63 4.80 14.72
N HIS A 86 -7.63 5.17 13.92
CA HIS A 86 -6.97 6.47 14.02
C HIS A 86 -7.91 7.62 13.62
N VAL A 87 -8.58 7.50 12.47
CA VAL A 87 -9.51 8.53 11.96
C VAL A 87 -10.66 8.77 12.95
N ARG A 88 -11.21 7.70 13.54
CA ARG A 88 -12.30 7.82 14.53
C ARG A 88 -11.90 8.54 15.82
N ARG A 89 -10.60 8.61 16.14
CA ARG A 89 -10.09 9.26 17.36
C ARG A 89 -9.73 10.74 17.17
N THR A 90 -9.79 11.26 15.94
CA THR A 90 -9.49 12.66 15.63
C THR A 90 -10.81 13.38 15.34
N PRO A 91 -11.42 14.08 16.33
CA PRO A 91 -12.62 14.86 16.08
C PRO A 91 -12.35 15.97 15.05
N PRO A 92 -13.35 16.36 14.24
CA PRO A 92 -13.23 17.49 13.35
C PRO A 92 -12.89 18.75 14.15
N THR A 93 -11.81 19.45 13.77
CA THR A 93 -11.45 20.74 14.36
C THR A 93 -12.65 21.67 14.24
N PRO A 94 -13.21 22.22 15.35
CA PRO A 94 -14.32 23.15 15.27
C PRO A 94 -13.92 24.34 14.41
N ALA A 95 -14.80 24.73 13.48
CA ALA A 95 -14.58 25.88 12.62
C ALA A 95 -14.26 27.09 13.49
N ARG A 96 -13.09 27.71 13.27
CA ARG A 96 -12.66 28.91 13.98
C ARG A 96 -13.71 29.99 13.70
N PRO A 97 -14.43 30.52 14.71
CA PRO A 97 -15.42 31.56 14.47
C PRO A 97 -14.70 32.75 13.83
N SER A 98 -15.16 33.15 12.64
CA SER A 98 -14.75 34.38 11.98
C SER A 98 -15.21 35.54 12.87
N SER A 99 -14.28 36.14 13.61
CA SER A 99 -14.51 37.40 14.30
C SER A 99 -14.78 38.48 13.25
N HIS A 100 -16.02 38.96 13.23
CA HIS A 100 -16.41 40.22 12.61
C HIS A 100 -15.65 41.41 13.20
#